data_AF-A0AAJ0M2M5-F1
#
_entry.id   AF-A0AAJ0M2M5-F1
#
_cell.length_a   1.000
_cell.length_b   1.000
_cell.length_c   1.000
_cell.angle_alpha   90.00
_cell.angle_beta   90.00
_cell.angle_gamma   90.00
#
_symmetry.space_group_name_H-M   'P 1'
#
loop_
_entity.id
_entity.type
_entity.pdbx_description
1 polymer ?
#
loop_
_entity_poly.entity_id
_entity_poly.type
_entity_poly.pdbx_seq_one_letter_code
_entity_poly.pdbx_strand_id
1 'polypeptide(L)'
;MATAGGKPVATTNEVIESAVIKAPLSHVWHFIKLPEFHRFWTAIEKAEHVKGTSNETDVVKWTFKDGSVVEVKQDEHSNLDHFITYSVINTEPELTYSSVTSTIRCWAVTSGEFEDCTFVRWTSKFSSDADLGVLEDAKYKRRDALKDLAVAAGRMVQEHHQK
;
A
#
# COMPACT_ATOMS: atom_id res chain seq x y z
N MET A 1 24.19 31.15 -24.66
CA MET A 1 22.83 30.69 -24.36
C MET A 1 22.90 29.71 -23.20
N ALA A 2 22.54 30.15 -22.00
CA ALA A 2 22.42 29.29 -20.82
C ALA A 2 20.97 29.41 -20.35
N THR A 3 20.14 28.41 -20.64
CA THR A 3 18.76 28.37 -20.18
C THR A 3 18.74 27.97 -18.71
N ALA A 4 18.12 28.85 -17.94
CA ALA A 4 17.84 28.79 -16.51
C ALA A 4 17.65 27.36 -15.95
N GLY A 5 18.53 26.99 -15.02
CA GLY A 5 18.27 25.94 -14.06
C GLY A 5 17.15 26.39 -13.13
N GLY A 6 15.92 25.95 -13.43
CA GLY A 6 14.83 26.01 -12.46
C GLY A 6 15.23 25.17 -11.25
N LYS A 7 15.39 25.81 -10.10
CA LYS A 7 15.54 25.07 -8.83
C LYS A 7 14.33 24.13 -8.70
N PRO A 8 14.53 22.83 -8.39
CA PRO A 8 13.40 21.95 -8.10
C PRO A 8 12.58 22.59 -6.98
N VAL A 9 11.32 22.88 -7.26
CA VAL A 9 10.37 23.26 -6.21
C VAL A 9 10.31 22.06 -5.27
N ALA A 10 10.53 22.31 -3.98
CA ALA A 10 10.41 21.29 -2.94
C ALA A 10 8.94 20.85 -2.87
N THR A 11 8.59 19.90 -3.72
CA THR A 11 7.33 19.17 -3.61
C THR A 11 7.54 18.16 -2.50
N THR A 12 6.58 18.01 -1.59
CA THR A 12 6.65 16.93 -0.61
C THR A 12 6.73 15.61 -1.36
N ASN A 13 7.83 14.85 -1.22
CA ASN A 13 8.01 13.52 -1.83
C ASN A 13 7.19 12.46 -1.09
N GLU A 14 6.00 12.84 -0.63
CA GLU A 14 5.12 12.05 0.19
C GLU A 14 3.73 12.07 -0.44
N VAL A 15 3.19 10.88 -0.65
CA VAL A 15 1.80 10.67 -1.05
C VAL A 15 1.08 10.12 0.17
N ILE A 16 -0.02 10.76 0.55
CA ILE A 16 -0.89 10.31 1.64
C ILE A 16 -2.29 10.14 1.09
N GLU A 17 -2.80 8.93 1.12
CA GLU A 17 -4.17 8.62 0.75
C GLU A 17 -4.86 7.91 1.91
N SER A 18 -6.16 8.13 2.05
CA SER A 18 -6.93 7.59 3.17
C SER A 18 -8.37 7.34 2.80
N ALA A 19 -9.00 6.42 3.50
CA ALA A 19 -10.41 6.09 3.34
C ALA A 19 -10.99 5.57 4.65
N VAL A 20 -12.31 5.76 4.82
CA VAL A 20 -13.08 5.04 5.82
C VAL A 20 -13.68 3.81 5.15
N ILE A 21 -13.28 2.63 5.63
CA ILE A 21 -13.76 1.34 5.16
C ILE A 21 -14.91 0.90 6.05
N LYS A 22 -16.09 0.67 5.47
CA LYS A 22 -17.31 0.23 6.17
C LYS A 22 -17.25 -1.26 6.53
N ALA A 23 -16.24 -1.62 7.33
CA ALA A 23 -16.04 -2.94 7.89
C ALA A 23 -15.24 -2.82 9.21
N PRO A 24 -15.43 -3.77 10.16
CA PRO A 24 -14.68 -3.78 11.41
C PRO A 24 -13.18 -3.95 11.19
N LEU A 25 -12.37 -3.44 12.13
CA LEU A 25 -10.90 -3.47 12.06
C LEU A 25 -10.35 -4.86 11.79
N SER A 26 -10.92 -5.90 12.41
CA SER A 26 -10.49 -7.29 12.21
C SER A 26 -10.61 -7.76 10.76
N HIS A 27 -11.65 -7.32 10.05
CA HIS A 27 -11.90 -7.71 8.66
C HIS A 27 -10.94 -6.97 7.71
N VAL A 28 -10.72 -5.68 7.97
CA VAL A 28 -9.78 -4.87 7.18
C VAL A 28 -8.35 -5.35 7.40
N TRP A 29 -7.95 -5.52 8.67
CA TRP A 29 -6.60 -5.95 9.06
C TRP A 29 -6.23 -7.33 8.50
N HIS A 30 -7.22 -8.22 8.31
CA HIS A 30 -7.00 -9.54 7.72
C HIS A 30 -6.31 -9.48 6.34
N PHE A 31 -6.57 -8.43 5.56
CA PHE A 31 -5.96 -8.20 4.24
C PHE A 31 -4.59 -7.50 4.28
N ILE A 32 -4.22 -6.87 5.40
CA ILE A 32 -3.02 -6.03 5.51
C ILE A 32 -1.80 -6.89 5.84
N LYS A 33 -1.48 -7.82 4.94
CA LYS A 33 -0.29 -8.68 4.97
C LYS A 33 0.26 -8.72 3.55
N LEU A 34 1.54 -8.42 3.34
CA LEU A 34 2.11 -8.30 1.98
C LEU A 34 1.78 -9.49 1.04
N PRO A 35 1.82 -10.76 1.50
CA PRO A 35 1.45 -11.91 0.66
C PRO A 35 -0.04 -11.95 0.26
N GLU A 36 -0.91 -11.30 1.02
CA GLU A 36 -2.35 -11.31 0.84
C GLU A 36 -2.86 -10.13 0.01
N PHE A 37 -1.99 -9.20 -0.42
CA PHE A 37 -2.41 -7.99 -1.13
C PHE A 37 -3.16 -8.29 -2.45
N HIS A 38 -2.80 -9.37 -3.12
CA HIS A 38 -3.49 -9.86 -4.33
C HIS A 38 -4.97 -10.22 -4.08
N ARG A 39 -5.38 -10.46 -2.83
CA ARG A 39 -6.77 -10.83 -2.49
C ARG A 39 -7.72 -9.66 -2.46
N PHE A 40 -7.22 -8.45 -2.27
CA PHE A 40 -8.04 -7.25 -2.34
C PHE A 40 -7.64 -6.37 -3.51
N TRP A 41 -6.36 -6.06 -3.67
CA TRP A 41 -5.90 -5.09 -4.65
C TRP A 41 -5.91 -5.70 -6.04
N THR A 42 -6.90 -5.33 -6.84
CA THR A 42 -7.20 -5.99 -8.11
C THR A 42 -6.13 -5.78 -9.18
N ALA A 43 -5.22 -4.84 -9.00
CA ALA A 43 -4.08 -4.61 -9.89
C ALA A 43 -3.00 -5.71 -9.75
N ILE A 44 -2.91 -6.35 -8.58
CA ILE A 44 -1.97 -7.43 -8.33
C ILE A 44 -2.61 -8.74 -8.80
N GLU A 45 -1.95 -9.41 -9.75
CA GLU A 45 -2.32 -10.72 -10.22
C GLU A 45 -1.90 -11.80 -9.21
N LYS A 46 -0.70 -11.66 -8.65
CA LYS A 46 -0.09 -12.67 -7.78
C LYS A 46 0.80 -12.02 -6.73
N ALA A 47 0.79 -12.57 -5.51
CA ALA A 47 1.74 -12.20 -4.47
C ALA A 47 2.35 -13.47 -3.84
N GLU A 48 3.68 -13.56 -3.82
CA GLU A 48 4.40 -14.76 -3.39
C GLU A 48 5.59 -14.41 -2.50
N HIS A 49 5.86 -15.24 -1.50
CA HIS A 49 7.12 -15.14 -0.77
C HIS A 49 8.29 -15.48 -1.68
N VAL A 50 9.31 -14.61 -1.67
CA VAL A 50 10.58 -14.91 -2.33
C VAL A 50 11.31 -15.94 -1.47
N LYS A 51 11.62 -17.10 -2.06
CA LYS A 51 12.37 -18.16 -1.38
C LYS A 51 13.87 -17.85 -1.46
N GLY A 52 14.60 -18.05 -0.36
CA GLY A 52 16.06 -17.92 -0.33
C GLY A 52 16.58 -16.56 0.15
N THR A 53 15.71 -15.61 0.48
CA THR A 53 16.04 -14.48 1.35
C THR A 53 16.28 -14.98 2.79
N SER A 54 17.11 -14.27 3.57
CA SER A 54 17.47 -14.70 4.92
C SER A 54 16.22 -14.95 5.77
N ASN A 55 16.29 -15.84 6.75
CA ASN A 55 15.18 -16.13 7.68
C ASN A 55 14.65 -14.89 8.45
N GLU A 56 15.32 -13.75 8.32
CA GLU A 56 14.98 -12.47 8.95
C GLU A 56 14.30 -11.48 7.99
N THR A 57 14.24 -11.75 6.68
CA THR A 57 13.66 -10.83 5.69
C THR A 57 12.42 -11.40 5.02
N ASP A 58 11.26 -10.90 5.45
CA ASP A 58 9.96 -11.13 4.81
C ASP A 58 9.88 -10.34 3.49
N VAL A 59 10.40 -10.95 2.41
CA VAL A 59 10.30 -10.41 1.05
C VAL A 59 9.17 -11.08 0.30
N VAL A 60 8.33 -10.26 -0.33
CA VAL A 60 7.20 -10.67 -1.15
C VAL A 60 7.33 -10.08 -2.54
N LYS A 61 7.16 -10.93 -3.54
CA LYS A 61 7.09 -10.57 -4.95
C LYS A 61 5.63 -10.35 -5.33
N TRP A 62 5.33 -9.15 -5.81
CA TRP A 62 4.04 -8.80 -6.42
C TRP A 62 4.18 -8.77 -7.94
N THR A 63 3.35 -9.56 -8.61
CA THR A 63 3.19 -9.51 -10.06
C THR A 63 1.89 -8.79 -10.36
N PHE A 64 1.97 -7.69 -11.10
CA PHE A 64 0.84 -6.89 -11.53
C PHE A 64 0.28 -7.38 -12.87
N LYS A 65 -1.00 -7.12 -13.10
CA LYS A 65 -1.70 -7.52 -14.33
C LYS A 65 -1.19 -6.83 -15.60
N ASP A 66 -0.46 -5.73 -15.47
CA ASP A 66 0.21 -5.04 -16.57
C ASP A 66 1.56 -5.69 -16.94
N GLY A 67 1.93 -6.77 -16.25
CA GLY A 67 3.20 -7.49 -16.42
C GLY A 67 4.34 -6.95 -15.57
N SER A 68 4.15 -5.83 -14.85
CA SER A 68 5.18 -5.31 -13.96
C SER A 68 5.33 -6.19 -12.71
N VAL A 69 6.55 -6.21 -12.19
CA VAL A 69 6.93 -7.00 -11.03
C VAL A 69 7.58 -6.09 -10.01
N VAL A 70 7.19 -6.22 -8.76
CA VAL A 70 7.74 -5.44 -7.64
C VAL A 70 8.05 -6.39 -6.49
N GLU A 71 9.28 -6.40 -6.03
CA GLU A 71 9.65 -7.08 -4.79
C GLU A 71 9.67 -6.06 -3.65
N VAL A 72 8.88 -6.37 -2.63
CA VAL A 72 8.76 -5.56 -1.42
C VAL A 72 9.33 -6.32 -0.23
N LYS A 73 10.03 -5.60 0.63
CA LYS A 73 10.54 -6.11 1.90
C LYS A 73 9.70 -5.51 3.03
N GLN A 74 9.17 -6.35 3.90
CA GLN A 74 8.52 -5.90 5.14
C GLN A 74 9.57 -5.31 6.07
N ASP A 75 9.38 -4.06 6.47
CA ASP A 75 10.23 -3.38 7.46
C ASP A 75 9.63 -3.50 8.87
N GLU A 76 8.30 -3.44 8.99
CA GLU A 76 7.59 -3.54 10.26
C GLU A 76 6.16 -4.06 10.07
N HIS A 77 5.67 -4.86 11.02
CA HIS A 77 4.28 -5.30 11.07
C HIS A 77 3.80 -5.38 12.52
N SER A 78 3.08 -4.35 12.96
CA SER A 78 2.54 -4.27 14.32
C SER A 78 1.08 -4.71 14.35
N ASN A 79 0.83 -5.90 14.88
CA ASN A 79 -0.53 -6.38 15.17
C ASN A 79 -1.18 -5.60 16.33
N LEU A 80 -0.37 -4.99 17.22
CA LEU A 80 -0.87 -4.22 18.35
C LEU A 80 -1.41 -2.86 17.88
N ASP A 81 -0.61 -2.16 17.08
CA ASP A 81 -0.92 -0.80 16.60
C ASP A 81 -1.55 -0.76 15.21
N HIS A 82 -1.80 -1.94 14.61
CA HIS A 82 -2.45 -2.14 13.32
C HIS A 82 -1.81 -1.33 12.18
N PHE A 83 -0.51 -1.50 11.99
CA PHE A 83 0.17 -0.95 10.82
C PHE A 83 1.24 -1.88 10.26
N ILE A 84 1.50 -1.71 8.97
CA ILE A 84 2.59 -2.36 8.25
C ILE A 84 3.43 -1.31 7.54
N THR A 85 4.74 -1.46 7.57
CA THR A 85 5.70 -0.67 6.79
C THR A 85 6.49 -1.61 5.89
N TYR A 86 6.67 -1.23 4.64
CA TYR A 86 7.43 -1.99 3.67
C TYR A 86 8.11 -1.08 2.66
N SER A 87 9.23 -1.55 2.11
CA SER A 87 10.01 -0.82 1.12
C SER A 87 10.12 -1.63 -0.17
N VAL A 88 10.10 -0.95 -1.30
CA VAL A 88 10.39 -1.59 -2.60
C VAL A 88 11.89 -1.79 -2.69
N ILE A 89 12.32 -3.02 -2.99
CA ILE A 89 13.75 -3.39 -3.08
C ILE A 89 14.18 -3.77 -4.49
N ASN A 90 13.24 -4.20 -5.34
CA ASN A 90 13.51 -4.54 -6.74
C ASN A 90 12.24 -4.36 -7.58
N THR A 91 12.39 -3.99 -8.86
CA THR A 91 11.27 -3.88 -9.80
C THR A 91 11.67 -4.26 -11.22
N GLU A 92 10.71 -4.78 -11.98
CA GLU A 92 10.82 -4.97 -13.42
C GLU A 92 9.55 -4.37 -14.06
N PRO A 93 9.65 -3.29 -14.86
CA PRO A 93 10.85 -2.52 -15.20
C PRO A 93 11.46 -1.78 -13.99
N GLU A 94 12.73 -1.38 -14.11
CA GLU A 94 13.45 -0.64 -13.06
C GLU A 94 12.77 0.70 -12.74
N LEU A 95 12.80 1.09 -11.46
CA LEU A 95 12.31 2.38 -11.00
C LEU A 95 13.18 3.52 -11.54
N THR A 96 12.55 4.66 -11.82
CA THR A 96 13.24 5.91 -12.19
C THR A 96 13.76 6.69 -10.98
N TYR A 97 13.54 6.17 -9.76
CA TYR A 97 13.87 6.82 -8.50
C TYR A 97 14.52 5.82 -7.53
N SER A 98 15.29 6.34 -6.58
CA SER A 98 16.16 5.53 -5.72
C SER A 98 15.43 4.66 -4.71
N SER A 99 14.35 5.14 -4.08
CA SER A 99 13.63 4.37 -3.07
C SER A 99 12.20 4.84 -2.81
N VAL A 100 11.36 3.92 -2.35
CA VAL A 100 10.06 4.22 -1.76
C VAL A 100 9.79 3.33 -0.55
N THR A 101 9.35 3.94 0.54
CA THR A 101 8.87 3.26 1.74
C THR A 101 7.41 3.61 1.94
N SER A 102 6.57 2.60 2.12
CA SER A 102 5.13 2.75 2.31
C SER A 102 4.71 2.24 3.68
N THR A 103 3.75 2.93 4.29
CA THR A 103 3.12 2.54 5.56
C THR A 103 1.62 2.55 5.40
N ILE A 104 0.97 1.45 5.74
CA ILE A 104 -0.49 1.38 5.88
C ILE A 104 -0.80 1.27 7.36
N ARG A 105 -1.66 2.15 7.86
CA ARG A 105 -2.13 2.13 9.25
C ARG A 105 -3.64 2.15 9.30
N CYS A 106 -4.18 1.32 10.18
CA CYS A 106 -5.62 1.14 10.39
C CYS A 106 -5.99 1.56 11.81
N TRP A 107 -7.12 2.23 11.96
CA TRP A 107 -7.70 2.58 13.25
C TRP A 107 -9.18 2.21 13.25
N ALA A 108 -9.64 1.55 14.33
CA ALA A 108 -11.08 1.38 14.55
C ALA A 108 -11.72 2.75 14.79
N VAL A 109 -12.84 3.01 14.13
CA VAL A 109 -13.69 4.17 14.41
C VAL A 109 -14.67 3.77 15.49
N THR A 110 -14.56 4.41 16.66
CA THR A 110 -15.26 3.99 17.88
C THR A 110 -16.55 4.76 18.17
N SER A 111 -16.89 5.77 17.38
CA SER A 111 -18.11 6.58 17.55
C SER A 111 -18.43 7.42 16.32
N GLY A 112 -19.68 7.90 16.24
CA GLY A 112 -20.17 8.78 15.18
C GLY A 112 -20.81 8.03 14.01
N GLU A 113 -20.98 8.71 12.87
CA GLU A 113 -21.64 8.13 11.69
C GLU A 113 -20.95 6.86 11.15
N PHE A 114 -19.65 6.73 11.41
CA PHE A 114 -18.82 5.62 10.96
C PHE A 114 -18.39 4.70 12.10
N GLU A 115 -19.15 4.62 13.20
CA GLU A 115 -18.92 3.61 14.25
C GLU A 115 -18.84 2.19 13.65
N ASP A 116 -18.01 1.34 14.24
CA ASP A 116 -17.68 -0.03 13.77
C ASP A 116 -17.04 -0.10 12.37
N CYS A 117 -16.62 1.04 11.81
CA CYS A 117 -15.82 1.11 10.59
C CYS A 117 -14.32 1.20 10.91
N THR A 118 -13.49 1.18 9.87
CA THR A 118 -12.04 1.32 9.98
C THR A 118 -11.56 2.50 9.17
N PHE A 119 -10.83 3.43 9.81
CA PHE A 119 -10.07 4.45 9.09
C PHE A 119 -8.73 3.87 8.67
N VAL A 120 -8.41 3.97 7.38
CA VAL A 120 -7.15 3.48 6.81
C VAL A 120 -6.40 4.66 6.20
N ARG A 121 -5.11 4.78 6.54
CA ARG A 121 -4.18 5.72 5.89
C ARG A 121 -3.04 4.95 5.26
N TRP A 122 -2.78 5.24 3.99
CA TRP A 122 -1.65 4.72 3.22
C TRP A 122 -0.72 5.88 2.87
N THR A 123 0.47 5.86 3.45
CA THR A 123 1.53 6.83 3.19
C THR A 123 2.60 6.17 2.33
N SER A 124 3.12 6.89 1.33
CA SER A 124 4.29 6.49 0.54
C SER A 124 5.28 7.64 0.52
N LYS A 125 6.51 7.40 1.00
CA LYS A 125 7.62 8.35 1.02
C LYS A 125 8.64 7.96 -0.03
N PHE A 126 8.90 8.85 -0.96
CA PHE A 126 9.80 8.68 -2.09
C PHE A 126 11.13 9.39 -1.83
N SER A 127 12.19 8.90 -2.46
CA SER A 127 13.46 9.61 -2.58
C SER A 127 13.31 10.92 -3.36
N SER A 128 14.27 11.84 -3.19
CA SER A 128 14.19 13.20 -3.75
C SER A 128 14.33 13.31 -5.26
N ASP A 129 14.69 12.21 -5.91
CA ASP A 129 14.81 12.05 -7.36
C ASP A 129 13.51 11.55 -8.01
N ALA A 130 12.45 11.29 -7.24
CA ALA A 130 11.13 10.98 -7.79
C ALA A 130 10.48 12.21 -8.44
N ASP A 131 9.98 12.03 -9.65
CA ASP A 131 9.27 13.09 -10.38
C ASP A 131 7.78 13.18 -10.00
N LEU A 132 7.12 14.24 -10.46
CA LEU A 132 5.70 14.47 -10.20
C LEU A 132 4.79 13.38 -10.79
N GLY A 133 5.16 12.81 -11.94
CA GLY A 133 4.38 11.75 -12.59
C GLY A 133 4.36 10.47 -11.76
N VAL A 134 5.50 10.12 -11.14
CA VAL A 134 5.61 9.01 -10.17
C VAL A 134 4.70 9.24 -8.97
N LEU A 135 4.70 10.46 -8.41
CA LEU A 135 3.85 10.79 -7.25
C LEU A 135 2.36 10.74 -7.62
N GLU A 136 1.98 11.23 -8.80
CA GLU A 136 0.60 11.17 -9.29
C GLU A 136 0.14 9.74 -9.57
N ASP A 137 0.94 8.92 -10.24
CA ASP A 137 0.64 7.51 -10.47
C ASP A 137 0.48 6.76 -9.14
N ALA A 138 1.40 6.97 -8.19
CA ALA A 138 1.30 6.39 -6.86
C ALA A 138 -0.01 6.79 -6.18
N LYS A 139 -0.36 8.07 -6.20
CA LYS A 139 -1.61 8.60 -5.63
C LYS A 139 -2.84 7.85 -6.16
N TYR A 140 -2.98 7.71 -7.48
CA TYR A 140 -4.12 7.00 -8.06
C TYR A 140 -4.13 5.51 -7.68
N LYS A 141 -2.98 4.84 -7.76
CA LYS A 141 -2.83 3.44 -7.35
C LYS A 141 -3.27 3.18 -5.90
N ARG A 142 -2.97 4.09 -4.96
CA ARG A 142 -3.36 3.92 -3.54
C ARG A 142 -4.86 4.16 -3.34
N ARG A 143 -5.45 5.10 -4.08
CA ARG A 143 -6.91 5.31 -4.06
C ARG A 143 -7.66 4.10 -4.59
N ASP A 144 -7.20 3.53 -5.69
CA ASP A 144 -7.80 2.32 -6.27
C ASP A 144 -7.63 1.13 -5.32
N ALA A 145 -6.45 0.96 -4.72
CA ALA A 145 -6.21 -0.08 -3.72
C ALA A 145 -7.13 0.06 -2.50
N LEU A 146 -7.36 1.27 -1.99
CA LEU A 146 -8.25 1.53 -0.86
C LEU A 146 -9.72 1.27 -1.22
N LYS A 147 -10.14 1.60 -2.44
CA LYS A 147 -11.48 1.28 -2.96
C LYS A 147 -11.68 -0.23 -3.05
N ASP A 148 -10.69 -0.94 -3.58
CA ASP A 148 -10.69 -2.39 -3.70
C ASP A 148 -10.72 -3.08 -2.32
N LEU A 149 -9.95 -2.56 -1.36
CA LEU A 149 -9.96 -3.00 0.03
C LEU A 149 -11.36 -2.86 0.63
N ALA A 150 -12.05 -1.75 0.35
CA ALA A 150 -13.41 -1.53 0.83
C ALA A 150 -14.38 -2.59 0.30
N VAL A 151 -14.27 -2.96 -0.98
CA VAL A 151 -15.09 -4.00 -1.61
C VAL A 151 -14.79 -5.36 -0.98
N ALA A 152 -13.51 -5.72 -0.83
CA ALA A 152 -13.10 -7.01 -0.28
C ALA A 152 -13.51 -7.18 1.19
N ALA A 153 -13.28 -6.17 2.02
CA ALA A 153 -13.71 -6.19 3.42
C ALA A 153 -15.23 -6.21 3.57
N GLY A 154 -15.95 -5.46 2.72
CA GLY A 154 -17.41 -5.48 2.67
C GLY A 154 -17.97 -6.87 2.36
N ARG A 155 -17.33 -7.64 1.48
CA ARG A 155 -17.73 -9.05 1.20
C ARG A 155 -17.57 -9.95 2.42
N MET A 156 -16.45 -9.85 3.14
CA MET A 156 -16.25 -10.63 4.37
C MET A 156 -17.32 -10.35 5.43
N VAL A 157 -17.76 -9.08 5.55
CA VAL A 157 -18.86 -8.71 6.45
C VAL A 157 -20.16 -9.41 6.06
N GLN A 158 -20.49 -9.47 4.76
CA GLN A 158 -21.70 -10.16 4.30
C GLN A 158 -21.63 -11.66 4.54
N GLU A 159 -20.47 -12.29 4.30
CA GLU A 159 -20.25 -13.72 4.53
C GLU A 159 -20.35 -14.10 6.01
N HIS A 160 -19.89 -13.23 6.92
CA HIS A 160 -20.00 -13.45 8.35
C HIS A 160 -21.44 -13.35 8.86
N HIS A 161 -22.27 -12.47 8.30
CA HIS A 161 -23.69 -12.36 8.67
C HIS A 161 -24.59 -13.47 8.13
N GLN A 162 -24.14 -14.25 7.13
CA GLN A 162 -24.88 -15.36 6.55
C GLN A 162 -24.63 -16.71 7.25
N LYS A 163 -23.72 -16.77 8.23
CA LYS A 163 -23.43 -17.94 9.06
C LYS A 163 -24.08 -17.82 10.43
#